data_AF-A0A7C6BSZ2-F1
#
_entry.id   AF-A0A7C6BSZ2-F1
#
_cell.length_a   1.000
_cell.length_b   1.000
_cell.length_c   1.000
_cell.angle_alpha   90.00
_cell.angle_beta   90.00
_cell.angle_gamma   90.00
#
_symmetry.space_group_name_H-M   'P 1'
#
loop_
_entity.id
_entity.type
_entity.pdbx_description
1 polymer ?
#
loop_
_entity_poly.entity_id
_entity_poly.type
_entity_poly.pdbx_seq_one_letter_code
_entity_poly.pdbx_strand_id
1 'polypeptide(L)'
;MINIKVLRYQPPQDKAPHLETYSVDKKEKMKVLDALNYINQHHQAGIAYRSSCRAGQCGSCALKVNGEMALACKKEINDGDKIEPLDFPVIKDLVVDRSEIDGKIKDMGLFLNDECGIAECPSIINPVELENTKKLRSCIDCYSCLSACPVLKVNDEFAGPYFMRDLSKFAMDPRDCSDRAEEGFKEGLYCCTSCSKCVEVCPKEINTFGGAIEKLREIACQEGIGPLPAHSSVKELIEKTGRSVEPMKEGPMRAGFMETTIRKQEARKLDEDDQDKKEKIAFFTGCLVDYRLPEIGMSLLNVLNKHQVEVEVPAGQVCCGSPMIRTGQTDVVKKLTEKNAKALEGYDTIVTVCAGCGATLKKDYPEYGVNLNVMDISEYLQDKLNTDDMKPVPMRVTYHDPCHLIRGQGIRDEPRKILEKIKGLEFVEMEIPDQCCGAGGGVRSGKPEIAEALGREKAKMVEKLEVDAVITICPFCENNIRACLEAEGLHLEVMNILTLLEKAYY
;
A
#
# COMPACT_ATOMS: atom_id res chain seq x y z
N MET A 1 -29.30 -11.76 21.68
CA MET A 1 -28.33 -12.85 21.46
C MET A 1 -27.61 -12.61 20.14
N ILE A 2 -26.31 -12.90 20.11
CA ILE A 2 -25.48 -12.95 18.91
C ILE A 2 -24.67 -14.25 18.89
N ASN A 3 -24.28 -14.71 17.72
CA ASN A 3 -23.47 -15.90 17.50
C ASN A 3 -22.03 -15.52 17.20
N ILE A 4 -21.11 -15.98 18.02
CA ILE A 4 -19.68 -15.71 17.88
C ILE A 4 -18.97 -16.99 17.49
N LYS A 5 -18.16 -16.93 16.43
CA LYS A 5 -17.33 -18.05 15.98
C LYS A 5 -15.93 -17.87 16.55
N VAL A 6 -15.39 -18.89 17.21
CA VAL A 6 -14.03 -18.87 17.75
C VAL A 6 -13.24 -20.01 17.13
N LEU A 7 -12.06 -19.73 16.59
CA LEU A 7 -11.14 -20.76 16.13
C LEU A 7 -10.52 -21.44 17.36
N ARG A 8 -10.84 -22.73 17.53
CA ARG A 8 -10.34 -23.60 18.58
C ARG A 8 -9.23 -24.46 18.04
N TYR A 9 -8.18 -24.63 18.83
CA TYR A 9 -7.06 -25.51 18.48
C TYR A 9 -6.18 -25.77 19.69
N GLN A 10 -5.96 -27.02 20.04
CA GLN A 10 -5.09 -27.42 21.13
C GLN A 10 -4.11 -28.50 20.64
N PRO A 11 -2.93 -28.11 20.12
CA PRO A 11 -1.89 -29.07 19.78
C PRO A 11 -1.24 -29.66 21.05
N PRO A 12 -0.89 -30.97 21.06
CA PRO A 12 -1.04 -31.96 19.99
C PRO A 12 -2.40 -32.71 20.01
N GLN A 13 -3.35 -32.32 20.86
CA GLN A 13 -4.63 -33.04 21.01
C GLN A 13 -5.50 -32.95 19.75
N ASP A 14 -5.57 -31.77 19.14
CA ASP A 14 -6.33 -31.52 17.93
C ASP A 14 -5.47 -31.78 16.68
N LYS A 15 -6.05 -32.44 15.68
CA LYS A 15 -5.36 -32.69 14.38
C LYS A 15 -5.29 -31.45 13.49
N ALA A 16 -6.28 -30.57 13.59
CA ALA A 16 -6.38 -29.34 12.82
C ALA A 16 -7.27 -28.34 13.58
N PRO A 17 -7.10 -27.03 13.35
CA PRO A 17 -8.00 -26.01 13.90
C PRO A 17 -9.44 -26.21 13.43
N HIS A 18 -10.42 -25.95 14.30
CA HIS A 18 -11.85 -25.99 13.97
C HIS A 18 -12.59 -24.79 14.53
N LEU A 19 -13.73 -24.43 13.94
CA LEU A 19 -14.57 -23.33 14.41
C LEU A 19 -15.66 -23.87 15.35
N GLU A 20 -15.77 -23.26 16.52
CA GLU A 20 -16.91 -23.45 17.43
C GLU A 20 -17.74 -22.17 17.49
N THR A 21 -19.07 -22.32 17.57
CA THR A 21 -20.01 -21.19 17.63
C THR A 21 -20.67 -21.12 18.99
N TYR A 22 -20.70 -19.93 19.59
CA TYR A 22 -21.28 -19.69 20.91
C TYR A 22 -22.31 -18.56 20.86
N SER A 23 -23.41 -18.75 21.58
CA SER A 23 -24.44 -17.73 21.71
C SER A 23 -24.12 -16.79 22.89
N VAL A 24 -24.02 -15.50 22.62
CA VAL A 24 -23.66 -14.47 23.61
C VAL A 24 -24.79 -13.46 23.75
N ASP A 25 -25.10 -13.08 24.98
CA ASP A 25 -26.04 -11.98 25.22
C ASP A 25 -25.34 -10.63 24.97
N LYS A 26 -25.55 -10.04 23.79
CA LYS A 26 -24.89 -8.81 23.35
C LYS A 26 -25.32 -7.61 24.21
N LYS A 27 -24.34 -6.92 24.77
CA LYS A 27 -24.53 -5.60 25.40
C LYS A 27 -24.08 -4.47 24.48
N GLU A 28 -24.55 -3.26 24.74
CA GLU A 28 -24.11 -2.07 24.01
C GLU A 28 -22.58 -1.92 24.11
N LYS A 29 -21.89 -1.69 22.98
CA LYS A 29 -20.43 -1.50 22.89
C LYS A 29 -19.60 -2.63 23.50
N MET A 30 -20.18 -3.83 23.65
CA MET A 30 -19.49 -5.01 24.16
C MET A 30 -18.24 -5.29 23.33
N LYS A 31 -17.11 -5.51 23.99
CA LYS A 31 -15.84 -5.77 23.31
C LYS A 31 -15.63 -7.26 23.09
N VAL A 32 -14.76 -7.61 22.15
CA VAL A 32 -14.37 -9.00 21.87
C VAL A 32 -13.88 -9.69 23.15
N LEU A 33 -13.09 -9.00 23.98
CA LEU A 33 -12.61 -9.53 25.25
C LEU A 33 -13.76 -9.85 26.22
N ASP A 34 -14.81 -9.02 26.25
CA ASP A 34 -15.97 -9.26 27.11
C ASP A 34 -16.78 -10.46 26.61
N ALA A 35 -16.87 -10.66 25.29
CA ALA A 35 -17.49 -11.83 24.70
C ALA A 35 -16.72 -13.12 25.03
N LEU A 36 -15.39 -13.12 24.92
CA LEU A 36 -14.56 -14.27 25.30
C LEU A 36 -14.71 -14.62 26.79
N ASN A 37 -14.73 -13.61 27.67
CA ASN A 37 -15.00 -13.81 29.10
C ASN A 37 -16.40 -14.40 29.32
N TYR A 38 -17.42 -13.85 28.65
CA TYR A 38 -18.80 -14.35 28.74
C TYR A 38 -18.88 -15.81 28.33
N ILE A 39 -18.25 -16.18 27.20
CA ILE A 39 -18.26 -17.54 26.68
C ILE A 39 -17.63 -18.51 27.67
N ASN A 40 -16.46 -18.18 28.21
CA ASN A 40 -15.81 -19.02 29.22
C ASN A 40 -16.64 -19.17 30.51
N GLN A 41 -17.36 -18.12 30.92
CA GLN A 41 -18.18 -18.15 32.13
C GLN A 41 -19.49 -18.93 31.96
N HIS A 42 -20.19 -18.75 30.83
CA HIS A 42 -21.55 -19.28 30.64
C HIS A 42 -21.58 -20.60 29.86
N HIS A 43 -20.63 -20.81 28.94
CA HIS A 43 -20.52 -22.05 28.16
C HIS A 43 -19.43 -22.99 28.67
N GLN A 44 -18.63 -22.57 29.65
CA GLN A 44 -17.50 -23.34 30.19
C GLN A 44 -16.51 -23.81 29.11
N ALA A 45 -16.39 -23.03 28.03
CA ALA A 45 -15.68 -23.44 26.81
C ALA A 45 -14.16 -23.58 26.97
N GLY A 46 -13.58 -22.99 28.02
CA GLY A 46 -12.15 -23.09 28.33
C GLY A 46 -11.25 -22.52 27.23
N ILE A 47 -11.71 -21.48 26.52
CA ILE A 47 -10.97 -20.81 25.45
C ILE A 47 -9.75 -20.11 26.03
N ALA A 48 -8.57 -20.41 25.51
CA ALA A 48 -7.34 -19.72 25.88
C ALA A 48 -7.17 -18.43 25.07
N TYR A 49 -6.91 -17.31 25.76
CA TYR A 49 -6.52 -16.03 25.17
C TYR A 49 -5.66 -15.23 26.16
N ARG A 50 -4.84 -14.31 25.64
CA ARG A 50 -4.05 -13.39 26.48
C ARG A 50 -4.84 -12.11 26.75
N SER A 51 -4.79 -11.61 27.98
CA SER A 51 -5.30 -10.28 28.33
C SER A 51 -4.57 -9.73 29.57
N SER A 52 -4.46 -8.41 29.67
CA SER A 52 -3.78 -7.74 30.79
C SER A 52 -4.43 -6.38 31.09
N CYS A 53 -3.95 -5.27 30.50
CA CYS A 53 -4.35 -3.92 30.93
C CYS A 53 -5.80 -3.49 30.62
N ARG A 54 -6.48 -4.15 29.67
CA ARG A 54 -7.81 -3.78 29.13
C ARG A 54 -7.96 -2.35 28.60
N ALA A 55 -6.88 -1.57 28.50
CA ALA A 55 -6.89 -0.17 28.09
C ALA A 55 -6.29 0.07 26.68
N GLY A 56 -5.87 -1.00 25.98
CA GLY A 56 -5.17 -0.89 24.69
C GLY A 56 -3.72 -0.41 24.80
N GLN A 57 -3.08 -0.61 25.96
CA GLN A 57 -1.71 -0.13 26.21
C GLN A 57 -0.64 -1.21 26.22
N CYS A 58 -1.00 -2.48 26.49
CA CYS A 58 -0.02 -3.56 26.64
C CYS A 58 0.12 -4.48 25.42
N GLY A 59 -0.72 -4.34 24.39
CA GLY A 59 -0.74 -5.21 23.19
C GLY A 59 -1.11 -6.68 23.40
N SER A 60 -1.10 -7.19 24.64
CA SER A 60 -1.31 -8.59 25.02
C SER A 60 -2.52 -9.27 24.36
N CYS A 61 -3.68 -8.60 24.29
CA CYS A 61 -4.91 -9.17 23.72
C CYS A 61 -5.06 -8.97 22.21
N ALA A 62 -3.96 -8.84 21.48
CA ALA A 62 -3.99 -8.77 20.02
C ALA A 62 -4.37 -10.12 19.42
N LEU A 63 -5.31 -10.09 18.46
CA LEU A 63 -5.88 -11.24 17.76
C LEU A 63 -6.46 -10.77 16.42
N LYS A 64 -7.10 -11.66 15.67
CA LYS A 64 -7.85 -11.31 14.45
C LYS A 64 -9.35 -11.42 14.67
N VAL A 65 -10.11 -10.50 14.07
CA VAL A 65 -11.57 -10.55 13.95
C VAL A 65 -11.93 -10.45 12.48
N ASN A 66 -12.56 -11.50 11.94
CA ASN A 66 -12.88 -11.63 10.52
C ASN A 66 -11.63 -11.45 9.64
N GLY A 67 -10.52 -12.12 9.99
CA GLY A 67 -9.25 -11.98 9.29
C GLY A 67 -8.46 -10.69 9.57
N GLU A 68 -9.05 -9.67 10.19
CA GLU A 68 -8.41 -8.37 10.42
C GLU A 68 -7.85 -8.22 11.84
N MET A 69 -6.66 -7.63 11.96
CA MET A 69 -5.95 -7.46 13.23
C MET A 69 -6.68 -6.49 14.16
N ALA A 70 -6.84 -6.88 15.42
CA ALA A 70 -7.55 -6.11 16.42
C ALA A 70 -7.01 -6.33 17.83
N LEU A 71 -7.24 -5.34 18.71
CA LEU A 71 -7.10 -5.55 20.15
C LEU A 71 -8.46 -5.97 20.71
N ALA A 72 -8.54 -7.16 21.32
CA ALA A 72 -9.80 -7.69 21.84
C ALA A 72 -10.49 -6.75 22.86
N CYS A 73 -9.71 -5.97 23.62
CA CYS A 73 -10.25 -5.00 24.59
C CYS A 73 -10.75 -3.69 23.97
N LYS A 74 -10.52 -3.45 22.66
CA LYS A 74 -10.92 -2.21 21.98
C LYS A 74 -11.95 -2.47 20.88
N LYS A 75 -11.84 -3.59 20.16
CA LYS A 75 -12.74 -3.98 19.08
C LYS A 75 -14.10 -4.38 19.64
N GLU A 76 -15.16 -3.80 19.07
CA GLU A 76 -16.54 -4.19 19.35
C GLU A 76 -16.87 -5.50 18.67
N ILE A 77 -17.67 -6.33 19.35
CA ILE A 77 -18.12 -7.62 18.86
C ILE A 77 -19.49 -7.48 18.18
N ASN A 78 -19.65 -8.13 17.04
CA ASN A 78 -20.88 -8.18 16.26
C ASN A 78 -21.35 -9.61 16.04
N ASP A 79 -22.60 -9.73 15.61
CA ASP A 79 -23.17 -11.02 15.27
C ASP A 79 -22.44 -11.63 14.07
N GLY A 80 -22.10 -12.91 14.16
CA GLY A 80 -21.37 -13.64 13.14
C GLY A 80 -19.86 -13.46 13.15
N ASP A 81 -19.30 -12.60 14.02
CA ASP A 81 -17.86 -12.34 14.09
C ASP A 81 -17.07 -13.63 14.33
N LYS A 82 -16.00 -13.79 13.56
CA LYS A 82 -15.02 -14.87 13.64
C LYS A 82 -13.77 -14.37 14.37
N ILE A 83 -13.42 -14.99 15.49
CA ILE A 83 -12.24 -14.64 16.30
C ILE A 83 -11.15 -15.69 16.06
N GLU A 84 -9.95 -15.22 15.72
CA GLU A 84 -8.82 -16.05 15.29
C GLU A 84 -7.51 -15.59 15.97
N PRO A 85 -6.53 -16.48 16.19
CA PRO A 85 -5.20 -16.08 16.66
C PRO A 85 -4.49 -15.20 15.62
N LEU A 86 -3.39 -14.54 16.01
CA LEU A 86 -2.47 -13.93 15.06
C LEU A 86 -1.74 -15.00 14.21
N ASP A 87 -1.18 -14.62 13.07
CA ASP A 87 -0.48 -15.51 12.12
C ASP A 87 0.91 -15.94 12.64
N PHE A 88 0.92 -16.64 13.77
CA PHE A 88 2.09 -17.24 14.43
C PHE A 88 1.74 -18.66 14.89
N PRO A 89 2.73 -19.51 15.26
CA PRO A 89 2.46 -20.82 15.83
C PRO A 89 1.50 -20.74 17.02
N VAL A 90 0.42 -21.52 16.98
CA VAL A 90 -0.62 -21.51 18.04
C VAL A 90 -0.20 -22.45 19.17
N ILE A 91 -0.18 -21.94 20.40
CA ILE A 91 0.00 -22.74 21.63
C ILE A 91 -1.33 -23.38 22.01
N LYS A 92 -2.40 -22.56 22.09
CA LYS A 92 -3.77 -23.01 22.34
C LYS A 92 -4.76 -21.91 21.97
N ASP A 93 -5.77 -22.24 21.19
CA ASP A 93 -6.88 -21.38 20.76
C ASP A 93 -6.37 -20.04 20.19
N LEU A 94 -6.52 -18.95 20.94
CA LEU A 94 -6.13 -17.60 20.53
C LEU A 94 -4.75 -17.19 21.08
N VAL A 95 -4.07 -18.08 21.80
CA VAL A 95 -2.72 -17.89 22.33
C VAL A 95 -1.70 -18.41 21.34
N VAL A 96 -0.84 -17.50 20.89
CA VAL A 96 0.30 -17.78 20.01
C VAL A 96 1.62 -17.81 20.77
N ASP A 97 2.57 -18.52 20.18
CA ASP A 97 3.98 -18.48 20.54
C ASP A 97 4.62 -17.20 19.99
N ARG A 98 5.47 -16.58 20.82
CA ARG A 98 6.20 -15.35 20.52
C ARG A 98 7.71 -15.50 20.79
N SER A 99 8.15 -16.68 21.21
CA SER A 99 9.52 -16.94 21.62
C SER A 99 10.55 -16.70 20.51
N GLU A 100 10.21 -17.00 19.26
CA GLU A 100 11.06 -16.70 18.10
C GLU A 100 11.28 -15.18 17.91
N ILE A 101 10.25 -14.37 18.20
CA ILE A 101 10.35 -12.91 18.13
C ILE A 101 11.27 -12.41 19.24
N ASP A 102 11.10 -12.91 20.47
CA ASP A 102 11.94 -12.55 21.61
C ASP A 102 13.41 -12.95 21.37
N GLY A 103 13.65 -14.13 20.79
CA GLY A 103 14.97 -14.58 20.35
C GLY A 103 15.57 -13.63 19.33
N LYS A 104 14.83 -13.28 18.28
CA LYS A 104 15.30 -12.36 17.23
C LYS A 104 15.58 -10.95 17.75
N ILE A 105 14.79 -10.44 18.69
CA ILE A 105 15.06 -9.15 19.37
C ILE A 105 16.43 -9.17 20.07
N LYS A 106 16.75 -10.29 20.73
CA LYS A 106 18.03 -10.48 21.41
C LYS A 106 19.18 -10.61 20.41
N ASP A 107 19.00 -11.41 19.36
CA ASP A 107 20.05 -11.70 18.37
C ASP A 107 20.41 -10.45 17.56
N MET A 108 19.42 -9.62 17.20
CA MET A 108 19.61 -8.34 16.52
C MET A 108 20.08 -7.21 17.47
N GLY A 109 20.22 -7.48 18.77
CA GLY A 109 20.66 -6.49 19.76
C GLY A 109 19.77 -5.23 19.81
N LEU A 110 18.44 -5.38 19.82
CA LEU A 110 17.48 -4.27 19.74
C LEU A 110 17.29 -3.52 21.07
N PHE A 111 18.40 -3.11 21.67
CA PHE A 111 18.50 -2.23 22.83
C PHE A 111 19.48 -1.11 22.51
N LEU A 112 19.38 0.02 23.22
CA LEU A 112 20.27 1.16 23.02
C LEU A 112 21.72 0.74 23.29
N ASN A 113 22.62 0.98 22.34
CA ASN A 113 24.05 0.82 22.52
C ASN A 113 24.70 2.20 22.66
N ASP A 114 25.16 2.52 23.87
CA ASP A 114 25.74 3.81 24.25
C ASP A 114 27.25 3.77 24.52
N GLU A 115 27.91 2.67 24.16
CA GLU A 115 29.34 2.43 24.46
C GLU A 115 30.31 3.40 23.76
N CYS A 116 29.84 4.18 22.78
CA CYS A 116 30.58 5.28 22.14
C CYS A 116 30.73 6.54 23.00
N GLY A 117 30.20 6.53 24.24
CA GLY A 117 30.47 7.58 25.22
C GLY A 117 29.32 8.57 25.37
N ILE A 118 28.29 8.17 26.10
CA ILE A 118 27.41 9.14 26.77
C ILE A 118 28.20 9.77 27.92
N ALA A 119 28.59 11.04 27.75
CA ALA A 119 29.46 11.74 28.68
C ALA A 119 28.87 11.93 30.09
N GLU A 120 27.54 11.99 30.24
CA GLU A 120 26.87 12.17 31.54
C GLU A 120 25.54 11.40 31.60
N CYS A 121 25.30 10.71 32.73
CA CYS A 121 24.04 10.03 33.03
C CYS A 121 23.20 10.90 33.98
N PRO A 122 21.93 11.20 33.67
CA PRO A 122 21.15 10.68 32.55
C PRO A 122 21.53 11.34 31.22
N SER A 123 21.56 10.55 30.14
CA SER A 123 21.69 11.08 28.79
C SER A 123 20.47 11.91 28.42
N ILE A 124 20.66 13.20 28.17
CA ILE A 124 19.59 14.11 27.78
C ILE A 124 19.48 14.11 26.26
N ILE A 125 18.32 13.69 25.73
CA ILE A 125 17.97 13.85 24.31
C ILE A 125 17.32 15.21 24.12
N ASN A 126 17.70 15.95 23.08
CA ASN A 126 17.01 17.18 22.72
C ASN A 126 15.54 16.86 22.36
N PRO A 127 14.53 17.60 22.86
CA PRO A 127 13.14 17.39 22.49
C PRO A 127 12.88 17.36 20.97
N VAL A 128 13.65 18.12 20.19
CA VAL A 128 13.57 18.15 18.72
C VAL A 128 14.03 16.81 18.11
N GLU A 129 15.13 16.25 18.62
CA GLU A 129 15.65 14.94 18.19
C GLU A 129 14.70 13.81 18.61
N LEU A 130 14.11 13.93 19.80
CA LEU A 130 13.13 12.97 20.29
C LEU A 130 11.87 12.95 19.42
N GLU A 131 11.39 14.10 18.94
CA GLU A 131 10.14 14.19 18.19
C GLU A 131 10.16 13.29 16.93
N ASN A 132 11.33 13.14 16.29
CA ASN A 132 11.54 12.26 15.13
C ASN A 132 11.32 10.77 15.45
N THR A 133 11.59 10.33 16.69
CA THR A 133 11.49 8.92 17.09
C THR A 133 10.34 8.63 18.06
N LYS A 134 9.71 9.67 18.61
CA LYS A 134 8.68 9.57 19.67
C LYS A 134 7.51 8.67 19.29
N LYS A 135 6.99 8.79 18.06
CA LYS A 135 5.90 7.93 17.61
C LYS A 135 6.36 6.48 17.43
N LEU A 136 7.58 6.24 16.94
CA LEU A 136 8.14 4.88 16.81
C LEU A 136 8.32 4.20 18.17
N ARG A 137 8.67 4.97 19.21
CA ARG A 137 8.80 4.52 20.60
C ARG A 137 7.47 4.15 21.27
N SER A 138 6.33 4.54 20.68
CA SER A 138 5.01 4.31 21.28
C SER A 138 4.45 2.89 21.06
N CYS A 139 5.25 1.99 20.47
CA CYS A 139 4.83 0.62 20.23
C CYS A 139 4.52 -0.12 21.53
N ILE A 140 3.59 -1.06 21.44
CA ILE A 140 3.05 -1.83 22.57
C ILE A 140 3.22 -3.33 22.38
N ASP A 141 4.08 -3.74 21.44
CA ASP A 141 4.46 -5.14 21.20
C ASP A 141 3.24 -6.08 21.02
N CYS A 142 2.27 -5.57 20.26
CA CYS A 142 1.08 -6.32 19.86
C CYS A 142 1.34 -7.27 18.68
N TYR A 143 2.44 -7.04 17.94
CA TYR A 143 2.88 -7.80 16.76
C TYR A 143 1.87 -7.89 15.61
N SER A 144 0.80 -7.08 15.62
CA SER A 144 -0.19 -7.01 14.55
C SER A 144 0.44 -6.71 13.18
N CYS A 145 1.48 -5.88 13.14
CA CYS A 145 2.18 -5.55 11.88
C CYS A 145 2.93 -6.74 11.27
N LEU A 146 3.45 -7.66 12.07
CA LEU A 146 4.09 -8.88 11.59
C LEU A 146 3.01 -9.83 11.03
N SER A 147 1.96 -10.10 11.82
CA SER A 147 0.83 -10.94 11.38
C SER A 147 0.16 -10.43 10.10
N ALA A 148 0.14 -9.12 9.88
CA ALA A 148 -0.49 -8.51 8.72
C ALA A 148 0.40 -8.45 7.46
N CYS A 149 1.71 -8.64 7.61
CA CYS A 149 2.65 -8.36 6.53
C CYS A 149 2.55 -9.46 5.46
N PRO A 150 2.21 -9.11 4.20
CA PRO A 150 2.10 -10.12 3.16
C PRO A 150 3.47 -10.67 2.73
N VAL A 151 4.54 -9.88 2.87
CA VAL A 151 5.90 -10.31 2.49
C VAL A 151 6.38 -11.47 3.36
N LEU A 152 6.09 -11.45 4.66
CA LEU A 152 6.46 -12.53 5.60
C LEU A 152 5.77 -13.87 5.29
N LYS A 153 4.72 -13.88 4.47
CA LYS A 153 4.03 -15.10 4.05
C LYS A 153 4.73 -15.82 2.89
N VAL A 154 5.66 -15.13 2.22
CA VAL A 154 6.27 -15.60 0.97
C VAL A 154 7.78 -15.46 0.93
N ASN A 155 8.39 -14.84 1.94
CA ASN A 155 9.81 -14.55 1.98
C ASN A 155 10.32 -14.54 3.43
N ASP A 156 11.35 -15.35 3.69
CA ASP A 156 11.98 -15.48 5.01
C ASP A 156 13.18 -14.53 5.20
N GLU A 157 13.67 -13.88 4.13
CA GLU A 157 14.76 -12.90 4.20
C GLU A 157 14.33 -11.64 4.95
N PHE A 158 13.07 -11.23 4.81
CA PHE A 158 12.57 -10.03 5.47
C PHE A 158 12.27 -10.30 6.93
N ALA A 159 12.94 -9.60 7.86
CA ALA A 159 12.61 -9.70 9.28
C ALA A 159 11.18 -9.20 9.58
N GLY A 160 10.70 -8.20 8.85
CA GLY A 160 9.36 -7.67 8.99
C GLY A 160 9.27 -6.26 9.60
N PRO A 161 8.09 -5.63 9.51
CA PRO A 161 7.89 -4.23 9.89
C PRO A 161 8.16 -3.92 11.36
N TYR A 162 7.96 -4.87 12.28
CA TYR A 162 8.25 -4.68 13.71
C TYR A 162 9.73 -4.37 13.93
N PHE A 163 10.62 -5.23 13.41
CA PHE A 163 12.07 -5.11 13.59
C PHE A 163 12.63 -3.90 12.86
N MET A 164 12.18 -3.65 11.61
CA MET A 164 12.62 -2.48 10.86
C MET A 164 12.29 -1.15 11.54
N ARG A 165 11.11 -1.05 12.17
CA ARG A 165 10.77 0.12 12.98
C ARG A 165 11.64 0.26 14.21
N ASP A 166 12.06 -0.86 14.80
CA ASP A 166 12.91 -0.84 15.99
C ASP A 166 14.35 -0.43 15.65
N LEU A 167 14.91 -0.99 14.58
CA LEU A 167 16.18 -0.56 14.00
C LEU A 167 16.16 0.91 13.62
N SER A 168 15.13 1.37 12.91
CA SER A 168 14.97 2.77 12.52
C SER A 168 14.91 3.71 13.72
N LYS A 169 14.19 3.33 14.77
CA LYS A 169 14.11 4.09 16.03
C LYS A 169 15.50 4.31 16.65
N PHE A 170 16.38 3.31 16.60
CA PHE A 170 17.75 3.42 17.11
C PHE A 170 18.69 4.12 16.12
N ALA A 171 18.55 3.87 14.81
CA ALA A 171 19.33 4.57 13.77
C ALA A 171 19.15 6.09 13.81
N MET A 172 18.00 6.56 14.29
CA MET A 172 17.67 7.98 14.47
C MET A 172 17.83 8.46 15.92
N ASP A 173 18.31 7.61 16.84
CA ASP A 173 18.60 8.00 18.23
C ASP A 173 20.07 8.47 18.30
N PRO A 174 20.35 9.74 18.62
CA PRO A 174 21.72 10.27 18.63
C PRO A 174 22.63 9.63 19.69
N ARG A 175 22.05 8.81 20.58
CA ARG A 175 22.78 8.06 21.61
C ARG A 175 23.17 6.66 21.18
N ASP A 176 22.57 6.13 20.10
CA ASP A 176 22.92 4.82 19.58
C ASP A 176 24.09 4.95 18.60
N CYS A 177 25.06 4.07 18.71
CA CYS A 177 26.23 4.04 17.82
C CYS A 177 26.47 2.68 17.18
N SER A 178 25.42 1.84 17.09
CA SER A 178 25.50 0.62 16.30
C SER A 178 25.18 0.91 14.83
N ASP A 179 25.68 0.06 13.94
CA ASP A 179 25.40 0.13 12.50
C ASP A 179 23.99 -0.40 12.17
N ARG A 180 22.95 0.30 12.64
CA ARG A 180 21.55 -0.12 12.55
C ARG A 180 21.03 -0.21 11.12
N ALA A 181 21.54 0.62 10.22
CA ALA A 181 21.21 0.55 8.81
C ALA A 181 21.83 -0.69 8.13
N GLU A 182 23.05 -1.07 8.54
CA GLU A 182 23.69 -2.29 8.06
C GLU A 182 22.95 -3.54 8.54
N GLU A 183 22.57 -3.57 9.81
CA GLU A 183 21.73 -4.63 10.37
C GLU A 183 20.38 -4.72 9.63
N GLY A 184 19.73 -3.58 9.38
CA GLY A 184 18.50 -3.53 8.59
C GLY A 184 18.69 -4.08 7.18
N PHE A 185 19.80 -3.72 6.53
CA PHE A 185 20.13 -4.23 5.19
C PHE A 185 20.25 -5.76 5.18
N LYS A 186 20.99 -6.33 6.14
CA LYS A 186 21.16 -7.78 6.32
C LYS A 186 19.83 -8.49 6.58
N GLU A 187 18.93 -7.83 7.31
CA GLU A 187 17.60 -8.34 7.69
C GLU A 187 16.50 -8.03 6.65
N GLY A 188 16.89 -7.76 5.41
CA GLY A 188 15.97 -7.63 4.28
C GLY A 188 15.26 -6.28 4.18
N LEU A 189 15.90 -5.16 4.56
CA LEU A 189 15.33 -3.81 4.48
C LEU A 189 14.66 -3.50 3.11
N TYR A 190 15.23 -4.00 2.02
CA TYR A 190 14.73 -3.78 0.66
C TYR A 190 13.68 -4.80 0.18
N CYS A 191 13.29 -5.76 1.03
CA CYS A 191 12.18 -6.69 0.77
C CYS A 191 10.79 -6.07 1.01
N CYS A 192 10.71 -4.98 1.79
CA CYS A 192 9.42 -4.33 2.04
C CYS A 192 8.85 -3.66 0.78
N THR A 193 7.63 -4.06 0.39
CA THR A 193 6.90 -3.53 -0.77
C THR A 193 6.31 -2.14 -0.57
N SER A 194 6.48 -1.52 0.60
CA SER A 194 5.95 -0.18 0.90
C SER A 194 4.41 -0.10 0.76
N CYS A 195 3.71 -1.20 1.07
CA CYS A 195 2.25 -1.29 0.92
C CYS A 195 1.45 -0.71 2.09
N SER A 196 2.12 -0.31 3.17
CA SER A 196 1.52 0.33 4.36
C SER A 196 0.50 -0.49 5.16
N LYS A 197 0.35 -1.81 4.91
CA LYS A 197 -0.55 -2.67 5.74
C LYS A 197 -0.17 -2.62 7.22
N CYS A 198 1.13 -2.50 7.54
CA CYS A 198 1.62 -2.37 8.92
C CYS A 198 1.14 -1.09 9.63
N VAL A 199 0.89 0.00 8.90
CA VAL A 199 0.39 1.27 9.45
C VAL A 199 -1.11 1.16 9.72
N GLU A 200 -1.86 0.62 8.76
CA GLU A 200 -3.32 0.42 8.87
C GLU A 200 -3.71 -0.41 10.10
N VAL A 201 -2.92 -1.44 10.42
CA VAL A 201 -3.22 -2.38 11.51
C VAL A 201 -2.60 -1.96 12.85
N CYS A 202 -1.89 -0.83 12.91
CA CYS A 202 -1.19 -0.41 14.11
C CYS A 202 -2.16 0.30 15.08
N PRO A 203 -2.45 -0.26 16.27
CA PRO A 203 -3.37 0.35 17.23
C PRO A 203 -2.82 1.65 17.87
N LYS A 204 -1.54 1.95 17.63
CA LYS A 204 -0.86 3.17 18.09
C LYS A 204 -0.60 4.14 16.95
N GLU A 205 -1.10 3.84 15.75
CA GLU A 205 -1.00 4.70 14.55
C GLU A 205 0.45 5.05 14.20
N ILE A 206 1.36 4.09 14.40
CA ILE A 206 2.78 4.29 14.09
C ILE A 206 2.93 4.23 12.57
N ASN A 207 3.53 5.27 11.98
CA ASN A 207 3.92 5.25 10.57
C ASN A 207 5.19 4.38 10.37
N THR A 208 5.05 3.06 10.55
CA THR A 208 6.13 2.07 10.39
C THR A 208 6.69 2.05 8.96
N PHE A 209 5.89 2.48 7.99
CA PHE A 209 6.30 2.61 6.61
C PHE A 209 7.18 3.86 6.41
N GLY A 210 6.58 5.04 6.24
CA GLY A 210 7.32 6.26 5.87
C GLY A 210 8.15 6.85 7.01
N GLY A 211 7.66 6.73 8.24
CA GLY A 211 8.37 7.22 9.43
C GLY A 211 9.44 6.28 9.95
N ALA A 212 9.59 5.07 9.40
CA ALA A 212 10.58 4.10 9.89
C ALA A 212 11.34 3.39 8.76
N ILE A 213 10.69 2.53 7.98
CA ILE A 213 11.36 1.75 6.92
C ILE A 213 12.00 2.67 5.87
N GLU A 214 11.30 3.70 5.41
CA GLU A 214 11.85 4.63 4.43
C GLU A 214 12.99 5.46 4.97
N LYS A 215 12.90 5.89 6.24
CA LYS A 215 13.99 6.60 6.91
C LYS A 215 15.21 5.73 7.11
N LEU A 216 15.03 4.45 7.43
CA LEU A 216 16.13 3.51 7.50
C LEU A 216 16.78 3.25 6.13
N ARG A 217 16.00 3.23 5.04
CA ARG A 217 16.53 3.18 3.66
C ARG A 217 17.31 4.43 3.30
N GLU A 218 16.82 5.60 3.70
CA GLU A 218 17.49 6.89 3.50
C GLU A 218 18.86 6.91 4.21
N ILE A 219 18.91 6.50 5.49
CA ILE A 219 20.16 6.37 6.25
C ILE A 219 21.10 5.37 5.56
N ALA A 220 20.61 4.19 5.17
CA ALA A 220 21.41 3.19 4.47
C ALA A 220 22.01 3.72 3.15
N CYS A 221 21.29 4.59 2.42
CA CYS A 221 21.83 5.23 1.22
C CYS A 221 22.92 6.27 1.56
N GLN A 222 22.72 7.06 2.61
CA GLN A 222 23.69 8.07 3.06
C GLN A 222 25.00 7.44 3.55
N GLU A 223 24.92 6.27 4.17
CA GLU A 223 26.06 5.49 4.66
C GLU A 223 26.72 4.62 3.57
N GLY A 224 26.19 4.61 2.35
CA GLY A 224 26.74 3.81 1.23
C GLY A 224 26.50 2.31 1.33
N ILE A 225 25.59 1.87 2.20
CA ILE A 225 25.18 0.47 2.37
C ILE A 225 24.15 0.08 1.30
N GLY A 226 23.20 0.98 1.05
CA GLY A 226 22.20 0.86 -0.01
C GLY A 226 22.30 1.98 -1.05
N PRO A 227 21.37 2.03 -2.00
CA PRO A 227 20.29 1.07 -2.23
C PRO A 227 20.80 -0.16 -3.00
N LEU A 228 19.90 -1.06 -3.41
CA LEU A 228 20.30 -2.19 -4.28
C LEU A 228 20.75 -1.67 -5.66
N PRO A 229 21.66 -2.36 -6.37
CA PRO A 229 22.16 -1.92 -7.68
C PRO A 229 21.05 -1.61 -8.70
N ALA A 230 19.99 -2.43 -8.74
CA ALA A 230 18.84 -2.21 -9.61
C ALA A 230 18.06 -0.92 -9.29
N HIS A 231 18.08 -0.46 -8.03
CA HIS A 231 17.49 0.82 -7.64
C HIS A 231 18.35 2.00 -8.07
N SER A 232 19.68 1.86 -8.01
CA SER A 232 20.63 2.86 -8.52
C SER A 232 20.47 3.07 -10.02
N SER A 233 20.29 1.98 -10.80
CA SER A 233 20.02 2.09 -12.24
C SER A 233 18.72 2.85 -12.56
N VAL A 234 17.70 2.74 -11.70
CA VAL A 234 16.46 3.53 -11.86
C VAL A 234 16.72 5.01 -11.58
N LYS A 235 17.55 5.35 -10.58
CA LYS A 235 17.96 6.74 -10.31
C LYS A 235 18.70 7.33 -11.50
N GLU A 236 19.72 6.63 -12.02
CA GLU A 236 20.49 7.06 -13.19
C GLU A 236 19.59 7.33 -14.39
N LEU A 237 18.61 6.44 -14.64
CA LEU A 237 17.64 6.63 -15.72
C LEU A 237 16.77 7.88 -15.51
N ILE A 238 16.29 8.13 -14.28
CA ILE A 238 15.50 9.31 -13.94
C ILE A 238 16.34 10.59 -14.10
N GLU A 239 17.59 10.59 -13.66
CA GLU A 239 18.46 11.76 -13.80
C GLU A 239 18.77 12.08 -15.26
N LYS A 240 18.96 11.03 -16.08
CA LYS A 240 19.23 11.15 -17.52
C LYS A 240 18.01 11.58 -18.33
N THR A 241 16.85 10.99 -18.05
CA THR A 241 15.66 11.09 -18.94
C THR A 241 14.46 11.79 -18.32
N GLY A 242 14.48 12.00 -17.01
CA GLY A 242 13.31 12.42 -16.25
C GLY A 242 12.27 11.33 -16.03
N ARG A 243 12.51 10.07 -16.44
CA ARG A 243 11.53 8.97 -16.36
C ARG A 243 12.13 7.73 -15.70
N SER A 244 11.28 6.92 -15.05
CA SER A 244 11.71 5.70 -14.33
C SER A 244 11.63 4.42 -15.17
N VAL A 245 11.24 4.54 -16.44
CA VAL A 245 11.21 3.44 -17.41
C VAL A 245 11.68 3.98 -18.75
N GLU A 246 12.31 3.13 -19.56
CA GLU A 246 12.76 3.51 -20.91
C GLU A 246 11.58 3.57 -21.89
N PRO A 247 11.65 4.35 -22.99
CA PRO A 247 10.65 4.30 -24.06
C PRO A 247 10.49 2.92 -24.70
N MET A 248 9.36 2.69 -25.37
CA MET A 248 9.18 1.49 -26.20
C MET A 248 10.07 1.58 -27.45
N LYS A 249 10.62 0.44 -27.89
CA LYS A 249 11.48 0.40 -29.09
C LYS A 249 10.68 0.52 -30.40
N GLU A 250 9.45 0.02 -30.41
CA GLU A 250 8.61 -0.09 -31.60
C GLU A 250 7.15 0.28 -31.28
N GLY A 251 6.35 0.50 -32.33
CA GLY A 251 4.93 0.82 -32.22
C GLY A 251 4.59 2.31 -32.35
N PRO A 252 3.29 2.64 -32.46
CA PRO A 252 2.81 4.00 -32.73
C PRO A 252 3.11 5.00 -31.59
N MET A 253 3.34 4.50 -30.37
CA MET A 253 3.66 5.29 -29.18
C MET A 253 5.14 5.18 -28.77
N ARG A 254 6.05 4.83 -29.69
CA ARG A 254 7.50 4.71 -29.38
C ARG A 254 8.14 5.98 -28.81
N ALA A 255 7.59 7.15 -29.16
CA ALA A 255 8.00 8.46 -28.62
C ALA A 255 7.41 8.77 -27.24
N GLY A 256 6.49 7.92 -26.76
CA GLY A 256 5.73 8.12 -25.53
C GLY A 256 4.37 8.79 -25.75
N PHE A 257 3.45 8.52 -24.83
CA PHE A 257 2.10 9.11 -24.82
C PHE A 257 2.17 10.63 -24.70
N MET A 258 3.05 11.17 -23.84
CA MET A 258 3.15 12.60 -23.58
C MET A 258 3.60 13.36 -24.83
N GLU A 259 4.71 12.95 -25.45
CA GLU A 259 5.23 13.61 -26.66
C GLU A 259 4.20 13.56 -27.80
N THR A 260 3.54 12.42 -27.97
CA THR A 260 2.52 12.22 -29.01
C THR A 260 1.29 13.10 -28.77
N THR A 261 0.86 13.25 -27.52
CA THR A 261 -0.32 14.03 -27.14
C THR A 261 -0.05 15.54 -27.21
N ILE A 262 1.12 15.99 -26.74
CA ILE A 262 1.52 17.40 -26.82
C ILE A 262 1.52 17.88 -28.27
N ARG A 263 2.12 17.12 -29.20
CA ARG A 263 2.10 17.47 -30.64
C ARG A 263 0.69 17.64 -31.19
N LYS A 264 -0.26 16.82 -30.74
CA LYS A 264 -1.67 16.94 -31.13
C LYS A 264 -2.36 18.15 -30.49
N GLN A 265 -2.06 18.44 -29.22
CA GLN A 265 -2.60 19.60 -28.51
C GLN A 265 -2.07 20.92 -29.09
N GLU A 266 -0.78 21.00 -29.39
CA GLU A 266 -0.16 22.17 -30.06
C GLU A 266 -0.75 22.40 -31.46
N ALA A 267 -1.00 21.33 -32.21
CA ALA A 267 -1.66 21.43 -33.51
C ALA A 267 -3.11 21.97 -33.42
N ARG A 268 -3.82 21.67 -32.32
CA ARG A 268 -5.20 22.15 -32.08
C ARG A 268 -5.26 23.58 -31.55
N LYS A 269 -4.31 23.99 -30.68
CA LYS A 269 -4.24 25.36 -30.12
C LYS A 269 -4.00 26.45 -31.18
N LEU A 270 -3.67 26.08 -32.41
CA LEU A 270 -3.57 27.00 -33.54
C LEU A 270 -4.94 27.38 -34.14
N ASP A 271 -6.02 26.69 -33.77
CA ASP A 271 -7.34 26.83 -34.41
C ASP A 271 -8.45 27.40 -33.50
N GLU A 272 -8.24 27.59 -32.20
CA GLU A 272 -9.29 28.05 -31.26
C GLU A 272 -8.77 29.13 -30.29
N ASP A 273 -9.39 30.32 -30.35
CA ASP A 273 -9.19 31.45 -29.45
C ASP A 273 -10.53 31.69 -28.73
N ASP A 274 -10.87 30.84 -27.76
CA ASP A 274 -12.08 30.97 -26.97
C ASP A 274 -11.76 31.26 -25.49
N GLN A 275 -12.11 32.46 -25.05
CA GLN A 275 -11.81 33.03 -23.74
C GLN A 275 -12.97 32.85 -22.76
N ASP A 276 -13.32 31.61 -22.43
CA ASP A 276 -14.20 31.35 -21.28
C ASP A 276 -13.43 30.70 -20.12
N LYS A 277 -13.69 31.16 -18.89
CA LYS A 277 -13.07 30.67 -17.65
C LYS A 277 -13.53 29.25 -17.29
N LYS A 278 -13.10 28.25 -18.06
CA LYS A 278 -13.24 26.84 -17.70
C LYS A 278 -12.13 26.43 -16.71
N GLU A 279 -12.44 25.47 -15.85
CA GLU A 279 -11.46 24.83 -14.95
C GLU A 279 -10.30 24.26 -15.77
N LYS A 280 -9.06 24.63 -15.43
CA LYS A 280 -7.86 24.11 -16.11
C LYS A 280 -7.41 22.82 -15.46
N ILE A 281 -7.60 21.71 -16.18
CA ILE A 281 -7.28 20.37 -15.67
C ILE A 281 -6.03 19.84 -16.37
N ALA A 282 -5.03 19.45 -15.59
CA ALA A 282 -3.82 18.79 -16.08
C ALA A 282 -3.85 17.29 -15.81
N PHE A 283 -3.45 16.48 -16.79
CA PHE A 283 -3.16 15.06 -16.57
C PHE A 283 -1.69 14.85 -16.22
N PHE A 284 -1.44 14.39 -14.98
CA PHE A 284 -0.14 13.86 -14.59
C PHE A 284 0.01 12.41 -15.04
N THR A 285 0.76 12.21 -16.13
CA THR A 285 0.85 10.93 -16.85
C THR A 285 1.59 9.86 -16.04
N GLY A 286 2.61 10.26 -15.27
CA GLY A 286 3.57 9.33 -14.69
C GLY A 286 4.39 8.61 -15.76
N CYS A 287 5.26 7.68 -15.33
CA CYS A 287 6.23 7.07 -16.25
C CYS A 287 5.66 5.86 -17.02
N LEU A 288 4.76 5.09 -16.41
CA LEU A 288 4.22 3.88 -17.04
C LEU A 288 3.19 4.18 -18.13
N VAL A 289 2.29 5.14 -17.90
CA VAL A 289 1.37 5.57 -18.98
C VAL A 289 2.17 6.15 -20.13
N ASP A 290 3.26 6.86 -19.85
CA ASP A 290 4.07 7.45 -20.92
C ASP A 290 4.69 6.38 -21.84
N TYR A 291 5.28 5.32 -21.28
CA TYR A 291 6.15 4.41 -22.05
C TYR A 291 5.82 2.91 -21.96
N ARG A 292 4.78 2.49 -21.26
CA ARG A 292 4.44 1.06 -21.12
C ARG A 292 2.97 0.76 -21.40
N LEU A 293 2.09 1.60 -20.88
CA LEU A 293 0.63 1.44 -20.97
C LEU A 293 -0.03 2.74 -21.51
N PRO A 294 0.39 3.25 -22.69
CA PRO A 294 -0.14 4.49 -23.26
C PRO A 294 -1.64 4.43 -23.58
N GLU A 295 -2.20 3.24 -23.77
CA GLU A 295 -3.63 3.00 -23.93
C GLU A 295 -4.44 3.55 -22.75
N ILE A 296 -3.93 3.49 -21.52
CA ILE A 296 -4.62 4.03 -20.34
C ILE A 296 -4.79 5.55 -20.45
N GLY A 297 -3.74 6.24 -20.93
CA GLY A 297 -3.79 7.68 -21.15
C GLY A 297 -4.77 8.05 -22.26
N MET A 298 -4.84 7.23 -23.32
CA MET A 298 -5.81 7.41 -24.40
C MET A 298 -7.24 7.20 -23.89
N SER A 299 -7.49 6.14 -23.12
CA SER A 299 -8.80 5.88 -22.51
C SER A 299 -9.22 7.03 -21.58
N LEU A 300 -8.29 7.60 -20.79
CA LEU A 300 -8.57 8.78 -19.97
C LEU A 300 -9.08 9.95 -20.82
N LEU A 301 -8.35 10.29 -21.88
CA LEU A 301 -8.73 11.41 -22.75
C LEU A 301 -10.08 11.15 -23.44
N ASN A 302 -10.32 9.92 -23.92
CA ASN A 302 -11.56 9.57 -24.60
C ASN A 302 -12.76 9.61 -23.65
N VAL A 303 -12.62 9.06 -22.44
CA VAL A 303 -13.67 9.09 -21.41
C VAL A 303 -13.96 10.53 -20.98
N LEU A 304 -12.94 11.36 -20.72
CA LEU A 304 -13.18 12.75 -20.31
C LEU A 304 -13.77 13.62 -21.42
N ASN A 305 -13.32 13.44 -22.68
CA ASN A 305 -13.91 14.12 -23.83
C ASN A 305 -15.39 13.75 -24.02
N LYS A 306 -15.78 12.49 -23.75
CA LYS A 306 -17.19 12.06 -23.75
C LYS A 306 -18.03 12.84 -22.75
N HIS A 307 -17.43 13.33 -21.67
CA HIS A 307 -18.04 14.18 -20.66
C HIS A 307 -17.82 15.68 -20.86
N GLN A 308 -17.31 16.10 -22.03
CA GLN A 308 -17.00 17.49 -22.35
C GLN A 308 -16.00 18.12 -21.35
N VAL A 309 -15.17 17.29 -20.72
CA VAL A 309 -14.08 17.70 -19.84
C VAL A 309 -12.80 17.70 -20.65
N GLU A 310 -12.27 18.89 -20.90
CA GLU A 310 -10.99 19.05 -21.55
C GLU A 310 -9.85 18.91 -20.53
N VAL A 311 -8.84 18.10 -20.88
CA VAL A 311 -7.66 17.89 -20.06
C VAL A 311 -6.41 18.11 -20.88
N GLU A 312 -5.51 18.93 -20.33
CA GLU A 312 -4.21 19.19 -20.94
C GLU A 312 -3.17 18.19 -20.45
N VAL A 313 -2.16 17.90 -21.28
CA VAL A 313 -0.99 17.11 -20.87
C VAL A 313 0.22 18.04 -20.85
N PRO A 314 0.54 18.64 -19.69
CA PRO A 314 1.64 19.61 -19.61
C PRO A 314 2.98 19.02 -20.01
N ALA A 315 3.72 19.74 -20.86
CA ALA A 315 5.10 19.42 -21.18
C ALA A 315 6.02 19.60 -19.97
N GLY A 316 7.13 18.86 -19.94
CA GLY A 316 8.18 19.04 -18.92
C GLY A 316 7.93 18.33 -17.59
N GLN A 317 6.82 17.62 -17.44
CA GLN A 317 6.62 16.69 -16.31
C GLN A 317 7.72 15.62 -16.32
N VAL A 318 8.25 15.30 -15.15
CA VAL A 318 9.23 14.24 -14.89
C VAL A 318 8.64 13.21 -13.93
N CYS A 319 9.43 12.21 -13.56
CA CYS A 319 9.05 11.20 -12.58
C CYS A 319 8.53 11.88 -11.31
N CYS A 320 7.45 11.35 -10.73
CA CYS A 320 6.89 11.87 -9.48
C CYS A 320 7.87 11.81 -8.31
N GLY A 321 8.94 11.00 -8.38
CA GLY A 321 9.91 10.81 -7.30
C GLY A 321 9.62 9.61 -6.40
N SER A 322 8.46 8.98 -6.53
CA SER A 322 8.06 7.83 -5.70
C SER A 322 9.14 6.73 -5.64
N PRO A 323 9.72 6.22 -6.75
CA PRO A 323 10.75 5.19 -6.65
C PRO A 323 11.97 5.61 -5.82
N MET A 324 12.34 6.89 -5.85
CA MET A 324 13.50 7.43 -5.13
C MET A 324 13.22 7.50 -3.63
N ILE A 325 12.06 8.03 -3.24
CA ILE A 325 11.61 8.06 -1.84
C ILE A 325 11.54 6.64 -1.28
N ARG A 326 10.87 5.73 -2.01
CA ARG A 326 10.64 4.36 -1.52
C ARG A 326 11.94 3.57 -1.38
N THR A 327 13.01 3.90 -2.11
CA THR A 327 14.32 3.23 -2.00
C THR A 327 15.36 4.03 -1.21
N GLY A 328 14.98 5.13 -0.54
CA GLY A 328 15.92 5.93 0.26
C GLY A 328 16.84 6.89 -0.51
N GLN A 329 16.66 7.02 -1.83
CA GLN A 329 17.49 7.87 -2.70
C GLN A 329 16.95 9.32 -2.71
N THR A 330 16.87 9.96 -1.55
CA THR A 330 16.11 11.22 -1.35
C THR A 330 16.78 12.48 -1.89
N ASP A 331 18.07 12.43 -2.22
CA ASP A 331 18.90 13.56 -2.67
C ASP A 331 18.40 14.21 -3.97
N VAL A 332 17.72 13.46 -4.84
CA VAL A 332 17.18 13.95 -6.12
C VAL A 332 15.73 14.44 -6.05
N VAL A 333 15.00 14.13 -4.95
CA VAL A 333 13.54 14.27 -4.90
C VAL A 333 13.10 15.74 -4.96
N LYS A 334 13.82 16.65 -4.31
CA LYS A 334 13.54 18.09 -4.35
C LYS A 334 13.55 18.63 -5.78
N LYS A 335 14.57 18.28 -6.57
CA LYS A 335 14.72 18.72 -7.96
C LYS A 335 13.60 18.17 -8.86
N LEU A 336 13.15 16.94 -8.62
CA LEU A 336 12.01 16.35 -9.35
C LEU A 336 10.70 17.08 -9.00
N THR A 337 10.49 17.35 -7.72
CA THR A 337 9.32 18.05 -7.19
C THR A 337 9.22 19.47 -7.75
N GLU A 338 10.31 20.24 -7.74
CA GLU A 338 10.36 21.59 -8.31
C GLU A 338 10.08 21.62 -9.81
N LYS A 339 10.62 20.65 -10.57
CA LYS A 339 10.34 20.53 -12.02
C LYS A 339 8.86 20.25 -12.29
N ASN A 340 8.26 19.33 -11.54
CA ASN A 340 6.85 19.01 -11.68
C ASN A 340 5.96 20.17 -11.25
N ALA A 341 6.30 20.88 -10.16
CA ALA A 341 5.58 22.08 -9.72
C ALA A 341 5.56 23.14 -10.82
N LYS A 342 6.69 23.37 -11.48
CA LYS A 342 6.78 24.30 -12.62
C LYS A 342 5.96 23.83 -13.82
N ALA A 343 5.99 22.55 -14.14
CA ALA A 343 5.22 21.99 -15.27
C ALA A 343 3.71 22.05 -15.04
N LEU A 344 3.27 22.02 -13.79
CA LEU A 344 1.87 22.01 -13.38
C LEU A 344 1.38 23.38 -12.87
N GLU A 345 2.19 24.42 -13.02
CA GLU A 345 1.85 25.78 -12.59
C GLU A 345 0.66 26.32 -13.41
N GLY A 346 -0.33 26.89 -12.72
CA GLY A 346 -1.49 27.52 -13.36
C GLY A 346 -2.66 26.57 -13.70
N TYR A 347 -2.60 25.30 -13.32
CA TYR A 347 -3.74 24.38 -13.38
C TYR A 347 -4.50 24.36 -12.06
N ASP A 348 -5.83 24.31 -12.14
CA ASP A 348 -6.73 24.28 -10.98
C ASP A 348 -6.79 22.88 -10.36
N THR A 349 -6.75 21.84 -11.20
CA THR A 349 -6.84 20.43 -10.79
C THR A 349 -5.84 19.58 -11.56
N ILE A 350 -5.15 18.68 -10.86
CA ILE A 350 -4.20 17.74 -11.44
C ILE A 350 -4.76 16.33 -11.27
N VAL A 351 -5.23 15.74 -12.36
CA VAL A 351 -5.73 14.35 -12.35
C VAL A 351 -4.58 13.38 -12.59
N THR A 352 -4.63 12.21 -11.96
CA THR A 352 -3.72 11.10 -12.24
C THR A 352 -4.44 9.77 -12.15
N VAL A 353 -3.91 8.78 -12.87
CA VAL A 353 -4.41 7.40 -12.89
C VAL A 353 -3.48 6.46 -12.12
N CYS A 354 -2.33 6.96 -11.68
CA CYS A 354 -1.35 6.12 -10.98
C CYS A 354 -1.47 6.34 -9.47
N ALA A 355 -1.92 5.30 -8.76
CA ALA A 355 -2.02 5.33 -7.30
C ALA A 355 -0.73 5.78 -6.60
N GLY A 356 0.44 5.36 -7.10
CA GLY A 356 1.73 5.76 -6.58
C GLY A 356 2.09 7.22 -6.86
N CYS A 357 1.77 7.72 -8.06
CA CYS A 357 1.95 9.15 -8.37
C CYS A 357 1.00 10.00 -7.53
N GLY A 358 -0.28 9.63 -7.45
CA GLY A 358 -1.28 10.35 -6.65
C GLY A 358 -0.91 10.44 -5.17
N ALA A 359 -0.50 9.32 -4.56
CA ALA A 359 -0.02 9.32 -3.17
C ALA A 359 1.21 10.22 -3.00
N THR A 360 2.20 10.15 -3.90
CA THR A 360 3.42 10.96 -3.79
C THR A 360 3.17 12.45 -3.98
N LEU A 361 2.38 12.83 -4.99
CA LEU A 361 2.02 14.22 -5.22
C LEU A 361 1.15 14.80 -4.08
N LYS A 362 0.25 13.99 -3.47
CA LYS A 362 -0.62 14.44 -2.36
C LYS A 362 0.07 14.48 -1.00
N LYS A 363 0.95 13.50 -0.71
CA LYS A 363 1.47 13.26 0.64
C LYS A 363 2.94 13.59 0.81
N ASP A 364 3.77 13.34 -0.20
CA ASP A 364 5.22 13.54 -0.08
C ASP A 364 5.62 14.97 -0.53
N TYR A 365 5.00 15.53 -1.58
CA TYR A 365 5.34 16.87 -2.11
C TYR A 365 5.22 18.01 -1.08
N PRO A 366 4.25 18.00 -0.15
CA PRO A 366 4.18 19.02 0.90
C PRO A 366 5.44 19.10 1.77
N GLU A 367 6.17 17.99 1.97
CA GLU A 367 7.45 17.99 2.71
C GLU A 367 8.55 18.79 1.96
N TYR A 368 8.39 18.95 0.65
CA TYR A 368 9.28 19.73 -0.22
C TYR A 368 8.73 21.13 -0.55
N GLY A 369 7.69 21.58 0.16
CA GLY A 369 7.11 22.91 -0.01
C GLY A 369 6.19 23.08 -1.21
N VAL A 370 5.76 21.98 -1.85
CA VAL A 370 4.88 22.00 -3.02
C VAL A 370 3.52 21.41 -2.63
N ASN A 371 2.46 22.21 -2.78
CA ASN A 371 1.08 21.77 -2.57
C ASN A 371 0.34 21.88 -3.90
N LEU A 372 -0.22 20.76 -4.35
CA LEU A 372 -0.93 20.64 -5.61
C LEU A 372 -2.35 20.13 -5.34
N ASN A 373 -3.34 20.64 -6.06
CA ASN A 373 -4.69 20.10 -6.01
C ASN A 373 -4.77 18.82 -6.88
N VAL A 374 -4.36 17.70 -6.31
CA VAL A 374 -4.26 16.41 -7.01
C VAL A 374 -5.52 15.61 -6.76
N MET A 375 -6.07 15.00 -7.80
CA MET A 375 -7.18 14.04 -7.71
C MET A 375 -6.80 12.74 -8.40
N ASP A 376 -7.16 11.60 -7.79
CA ASP A 376 -7.23 10.36 -8.54
C ASP A 376 -8.41 10.44 -9.51
N ILE A 377 -8.27 9.86 -10.69
CA ILE A 377 -9.33 9.90 -11.70
C ILE A 377 -10.64 9.26 -11.21
N SER A 378 -10.58 8.28 -10.30
CA SER A 378 -11.79 7.66 -9.74
C SER A 378 -12.59 8.63 -8.87
N GLU A 379 -11.92 9.50 -8.09
CA GLU A 379 -12.57 10.56 -7.32
C GLU A 379 -13.28 11.54 -8.26
N TYR A 380 -12.62 11.91 -9.37
CA TYR A 380 -13.14 12.87 -10.33
C TYR A 380 -14.35 12.32 -11.11
N LEU A 381 -14.31 11.05 -11.51
CA LEU A 381 -15.33 10.45 -12.37
C LEU A 381 -16.56 9.95 -11.61
N GLN A 382 -16.45 9.54 -10.33
CA GLN A 382 -17.51 8.79 -9.66
C GLN A 382 -18.90 9.43 -9.78
N ASP A 383 -19.00 10.77 -9.78
CA ASP A 383 -20.27 11.52 -9.85
C ASP A 383 -20.52 12.21 -11.20
N LYS A 384 -19.63 12.04 -12.18
CA LYS A 384 -19.67 12.72 -13.49
C LYS A 384 -20.01 11.81 -14.67
N LEU A 385 -20.10 10.49 -14.46
CA LEU A 385 -20.40 9.54 -15.53
C LEU A 385 -21.85 9.66 -16.03
N ASN A 386 -22.01 9.88 -17.33
CA ASN A 386 -23.29 9.79 -18.03
C ASN A 386 -23.57 8.33 -18.40
N THR A 387 -24.33 7.62 -17.57
CA THR A 387 -24.64 6.21 -17.78
C THR A 387 -25.56 5.96 -18.99
N ASP A 388 -26.29 6.97 -19.48
CA ASP A 388 -27.22 6.80 -20.60
C ASP A 388 -26.49 6.49 -21.91
N ASP A 389 -25.30 7.07 -22.10
CA ASP A 389 -24.45 6.85 -23.26
C ASP A 389 -23.68 5.52 -23.22
N MET A 390 -23.75 4.78 -22.11
CA MET A 390 -23.06 3.49 -21.97
C MET A 390 -23.82 2.35 -22.68
N LYS A 391 -23.06 1.56 -23.44
CA LYS A 391 -23.45 0.24 -23.94
C LYS A 391 -23.25 -0.82 -22.85
N PRO A 392 -24.03 -1.91 -22.87
CA PRO A 392 -23.79 -3.04 -21.98
C PRO A 392 -22.40 -3.66 -22.21
N VAL A 393 -21.68 -3.92 -21.12
CA VAL A 393 -20.39 -4.64 -21.10
C VAL A 393 -20.63 -5.98 -20.38
N PRO A 394 -20.98 -7.06 -21.11
CA PRO A 394 -21.33 -8.36 -20.52
C PRO A 394 -20.07 -9.11 -20.05
N MET A 395 -19.43 -8.60 -19.01
CA MET A 395 -18.24 -9.18 -18.39
C MET A 395 -18.46 -9.35 -16.89
N ARG A 396 -17.95 -10.46 -16.36
CA ARG A 396 -17.80 -10.70 -14.93
C ARG A 396 -16.40 -10.28 -14.50
N VAL A 397 -16.28 -9.35 -13.55
CA VAL A 397 -14.99 -8.76 -13.20
C VAL A 397 -14.76 -8.69 -11.70
N THR A 398 -13.50 -8.70 -11.29
CA THR A 398 -13.06 -8.39 -9.92
C THR A 398 -12.22 -7.13 -9.89
N TYR A 399 -12.04 -6.54 -8.71
CA TYR A 399 -11.22 -5.34 -8.52
C TYR A 399 -10.01 -5.60 -7.61
N HIS A 400 -8.84 -5.11 -8.00
CA HIS A 400 -7.67 -5.02 -7.13
C HIS A 400 -7.47 -3.59 -6.64
N ASP A 401 -7.55 -3.40 -5.32
CA ASP A 401 -7.25 -2.15 -4.63
C ASP A 401 -5.73 -1.89 -4.59
N PRO A 402 -5.21 -0.87 -5.30
CA PRO A 402 -3.81 -0.49 -5.19
C PRO A 402 -3.51 0.03 -3.78
N CYS A 403 -2.44 -0.44 -3.17
CA CYS A 403 -2.10 -0.07 -1.79
C CYS A 403 -1.92 1.44 -1.58
N HIS A 404 -1.33 2.15 -2.56
CA HIS A 404 -1.16 3.61 -2.50
C HIS A 404 -2.45 4.38 -2.76
N LEU A 405 -3.48 3.75 -3.33
CA LEU A 405 -4.80 4.37 -3.47
C LEU A 405 -5.55 4.27 -2.14
N ILE A 406 -5.76 3.05 -1.66
CA ILE A 406 -6.57 2.78 -0.46
C ILE A 406 -5.90 3.25 0.84
N ARG A 407 -4.60 2.96 1.03
CA ARG A 407 -3.88 3.35 2.26
C ARG A 407 -3.12 4.66 2.13
N GLY A 408 -2.68 5.01 0.91
CA GLY A 408 -1.93 6.24 0.67
C GLY A 408 -2.82 7.47 0.47
N GLN A 409 -3.93 7.32 -0.26
CA GLN A 409 -4.84 8.41 -0.57
C GLN A 409 -6.18 8.32 0.18
N GLY A 410 -6.53 7.15 0.72
CA GLY A 410 -7.80 6.94 1.44
C GLY A 410 -9.00 6.65 0.53
N ILE A 411 -8.74 6.36 -0.75
CA ILE A 411 -9.76 6.16 -1.79
C ILE A 411 -10.06 4.67 -1.89
N ARG A 412 -11.32 4.28 -1.67
CA ARG A 412 -11.74 2.87 -1.53
C ARG A 412 -13.04 2.59 -2.29
N ASP A 413 -14.04 3.44 -2.09
CA ASP A 413 -15.40 3.18 -2.56
C ASP A 413 -15.61 3.74 -3.98
N GLU A 414 -14.83 4.74 -4.37
CA GLU A 414 -14.93 5.45 -5.65
C GLU A 414 -14.78 4.51 -6.86
N PRO A 415 -13.79 3.60 -6.91
CA PRO A 415 -13.70 2.63 -8.01
C PRO A 415 -14.91 1.69 -8.08
N ARG A 416 -15.44 1.26 -6.92
CA ARG A 416 -16.60 0.35 -6.85
C ARG A 416 -17.88 1.03 -7.35
N LYS A 417 -18.13 2.27 -6.92
CA LYS A 417 -19.23 3.11 -7.43
C LYS A 417 -19.18 3.30 -8.94
N ILE A 418 -17.97 3.38 -9.52
CA ILE A 418 -17.80 3.44 -10.98
C ILE A 418 -18.20 2.09 -11.62
N LEU A 419 -17.70 0.96 -11.10
CA LEU A 419 -18.02 -0.36 -11.63
C LEU A 419 -19.53 -0.66 -11.58
N GLU A 420 -20.20 -0.32 -10.47
CA GLU A 420 -21.65 -0.50 -10.30
C GLU A 420 -22.51 0.27 -11.31
N LYS A 421 -21.97 1.34 -11.91
CA LYS A 421 -22.66 2.15 -12.92
C LYS A 421 -22.56 1.58 -14.33
N ILE A 422 -21.65 0.65 -14.59
CA ILE A 422 -21.43 0.09 -15.93
C ILE A 422 -22.53 -0.93 -16.22
N LYS A 423 -23.36 -0.62 -17.22
CA LYS A 423 -24.47 -1.48 -17.65
C LYS A 423 -23.96 -2.86 -18.06
N GLY A 424 -24.62 -3.94 -17.61
CA GLY A 424 -24.30 -5.31 -18.00
C GLY A 424 -23.05 -5.91 -17.34
N LEU A 425 -22.30 -5.13 -16.55
CA LEU A 425 -21.12 -5.61 -15.82
C LEU A 425 -21.55 -6.38 -14.56
N GLU A 426 -21.00 -7.56 -14.35
CA GLU A 426 -21.14 -8.29 -13.09
C GLU A 426 -19.87 -8.08 -12.25
N PHE A 427 -19.99 -7.39 -11.12
CA PHE A 427 -18.88 -7.19 -10.19
C PHE A 427 -18.86 -8.23 -9.08
N VAL A 428 -17.71 -8.87 -8.87
CA VAL A 428 -17.46 -9.85 -7.82
C VAL A 428 -16.24 -9.41 -7.03
N GLU A 429 -16.40 -9.23 -5.72
CA GLU A 429 -15.30 -8.84 -4.84
C GLU A 429 -14.37 -10.03 -4.59
N MET A 430 -13.05 -9.80 -4.67
CA MET A 430 -12.07 -10.83 -4.29
C MET A 430 -11.90 -10.90 -2.77
N GLU A 431 -11.38 -12.03 -2.28
CA GLU A 431 -11.25 -12.30 -0.83
C GLU A 431 -10.44 -11.22 -0.09
N ILE A 432 -9.29 -10.81 -0.63
CA ILE A 432 -8.43 -9.76 -0.06
C ILE A 432 -8.02 -8.79 -1.18
N PRO A 433 -8.88 -7.81 -1.54
CA PRO A 433 -8.68 -6.97 -2.71
C PRO A 433 -7.46 -6.05 -2.59
N ASP A 434 -7.15 -5.63 -1.36
CA ASP A 434 -6.05 -4.75 -0.98
C ASP A 434 -4.75 -5.48 -0.63
N GLN A 435 -4.69 -6.82 -0.79
CA GLN A 435 -3.42 -7.54 -0.71
C GLN A 435 -2.47 -7.05 -1.79
N CYS A 436 -1.27 -6.67 -1.38
CA CYS A 436 -0.23 -6.10 -2.24
C CYS A 436 0.05 -6.99 -3.45
N CYS A 437 0.09 -6.40 -4.65
CA CYS A 437 0.47 -7.11 -5.86
C CYS A 437 1.96 -7.45 -5.94
N GLY A 438 2.79 -6.93 -5.03
CA GLY A 438 4.22 -7.23 -4.92
C GLY A 438 5.17 -6.23 -5.58
N ALA A 439 4.68 -5.39 -6.49
CA ALA A 439 5.57 -4.59 -7.32
C ALA A 439 6.25 -3.40 -6.59
N GLY A 440 5.59 -2.85 -5.57
CA GLY A 440 5.93 -1.56 -4.95
C GLY A 440 7.24 -1.57 -4.16
N GLY A 441 7.64 -0.40 -3.65
CA GLY A 441 8.77 -0.30 -2.71
C GLY A 441 10.16 -0.57 -3.29
N GLY A 442 10.28 -0.62 -4.61
CA GLY A 442 11.49 -1.06 -5.32
C GLY A 442 11.64 -2.59 -5.41
N VAL A 443 10.69 -3.36 -4.89
CA VAL A 443 10.80 -4.82 -4.81
C VAL A 443 10.80 -5.45 -6.20
N ARG A 444 9.96 -5.00 -7.14
CA ARG A 444 9.93 -5.58 -8.49
C ARG A 444 11.29 -5.57 -9.20
N SER A 445 12.09 -4.51 -9.02
CA SER A 445 13.40 -4.40 -9.65
C SER A 445 14.54 -4.99 -8.82
N GLY A 446 14.47 -4.86 -7.49
CA GLY A 446 15.54 -5.29 -6.59
C GLY A 446 15.43 -6.73 -6.08
N LYS A 447 14.21 -7.26 -5.98
CA LYS A 447 13.82 -8.54 -5.38
C LYS A 447 12.61 -9.15 -6.14
N PRO A 448 12.73 -9.41 -7.46
CA PRO A 448 11.62 -9.84 -8.30
C PRO A 448 10.91 -11.10 -7.79
N GLU A 449 11.63 -12.02 -7.17
CA GLU A 449 11.10 -13.25 -6.59
C GLU A 449 10.02 -13.01 -5.52
N ILE A 450 10.16 -11.94 -4.73
CA ILE A 450 9.15 -11.53 -3.74
C ILE A 450 7.92 -10.97 -4.45
N ALA A 451 8.13 -10.14 -5.48
CA ALA A 451 7.03 -9.56 -6.26
C ALA A 451 6.22 -10.66 -6.97
N GLU A 452 6.89 -11.65 -7.54
CA GLU A 452 6.28 -12.81 -8.17
C GLU A 452 5.51 -13.66 -7.16
N ALA A 453 6.10 -13.96 -5.99
CA ALA A 453 5.43 -14.78 -4.98
C ALA A 453 4.15 -14.14 -4.44
N LEU A 454 4.15 -12.81 -4.23
CA LEU A 454 2.93 -12.07 -3.88
C LEU A 454 1.92 -12.06 -5.03
N GLY A 455 2.40 -11.96 -6.27
CA GLY A 455 1.60 -12.09 -7.48
C GLY A 455 0.90 -13.45 -7.59
N ARG A 456 1.57 -14.55 -7.24
CA ARG A 456 0.97 -15.91 -7.21
C ARG A 456 -0.16 -16.02 -6.20
N GLU A 457 -0.01 -15.47 -5.01
CA GLU A 457 -1.10 -15.44 -4.03
C GLU A 457 -2.31 -14.64 -4.53
N LYS A 458 -2.07 -13.56 -5.29
CA LYS A 458 -3.14 -12.83 -5.98
C LYS A 458 -3.79 -13.67 -7.08
N ALA A 459 -3.00 -14.37 -7.89
CA ALA A 459 -3.48 -15.25 -8.96
C ALA A 459 -4.45 -16.32 -8.41
N LYS A 460 -4.07 -17.00 -7.32
CA LYS A 460 -4.92 -17.98 -6.62
C LYS A 460 -6.25 -17.41 -6.13
N MET A 461 -6.28 -16.15 -5.70
CA MET A 461 -7.53 -15.49 -5.29
C MET A 461 -8.43 -15.20 -6.49
N VAL A 462 -7.84 -14.78 -7.62
CA VAL A 462 -8.57 -14.45 -8.85
C VAL A 462 -9.13 -15.72 -9.50
N GLU A 463 -8.35 -16.80 -9.57
CA GLU A 463 -8.73 -18.08 -10.19
C GLU A 463 -10.04 -18.65 -9.59
N LYS A 464 -10.23 -18.50 -8.28
CA LYS A 464 -11.43 -18.98 -7.56
C LYS A 464 -12.74 -18.28 -7.96
N LEU A 465 -12.67 -17.10 -8.60
CA LEU A 465 -13.84 -16.25 -8.85
C LEU A 465 -14.49 -16.48 -10.22
N GLU A 466 -13.79 -17.19 -11.12
CA GLU A 466 -14.23 -17.46 -12.50
C GLU A 466 -14.64 -16.16 -13.23
N VAL A 467 -13.81 -15.12 -13.10
CA VAL A 467 -14.03 -13.79 -13.73
C VAL A 467 -13.37 -13.72 -15.11
N ASP A 468 -13.89 -12.86 -15.97
CA ASP A 468 -13.30 -12.56 -17.30
C ASP A 468 -12.10 -11.62 -17.20
N ALA A 469 -12.11 -10.71 -16.22
CA ALA A 469 -11.04 -9.72 -16.06
C ALA A 469 -10.79 -9.29 -14.61
N VAL A 470 -9.54 -8.89 -14.35
CA VAL A 470 -9.12 -8.17 -13.15
C VAL A 470 -8.99 -6.68 -13.47
N ILE A 471 -9.80 -5.86 -12.80
CA ILE A 471 -9.77 -4.42 -12.92
C ILE A 471 -8.88 -3.82 -11.84
N THR A 472 -8.09 -2.81 -12.20
CA THR A 472 -7.39 -1.97 -11.23
C THR A 472 -7.29 -0.54 -11.77
N ILE A 473 -7.03 0.45 -10.93
CA ILE A 473 -6.80 1.82 -11.42
C ILE A 473 -5.32 2.10 -11.69
N CYS A 474 -4.40 1.40 -11.03
CA CYS A 474 -2.99 1.74 -11.06
C CYS A 474 -2.25 1.01 -12.21
N PRO A 475 -1.59 1.74 -13.15
CA PRO A 475 -0.81 1.14 -14.23
C PRO A 475 0.30 0.22 -13.73
N PHE A 476 0.87 0.51 -12.56
CA PHE A 476 1.93 -0.30 -11.97
C PHE A 476 1.41 -1.64 -11.45
N CYS A 477 0.20 -1.64 -10.87
CA CYS A 477 -0.47 -2.87 -10.44
C CYS A 477 -0.95 -3.68 -11.65
N GLU A 478 -1.52 -3.02 -12.66
CA GLU A 478 -1.96 -3.66 -13.91
C GLU A 478 -0.82 -4.41 -14.58
N ASN A 479 0.32 -3.73 -14.79
CA ASN A 479 1.50 -4.32 -15.42
C ASN A 479 2.04 -5.53 -14.64
N ASN A 480 2.05 -5.46 -13.30
CA ASN A 480 2.58 -6.55 -12.49
C ASN A 480 1.60 -7.73 -12.39
N ILE A 481 0.32 -7.46 -12.15
CA ILE A 481 -0.72 -8.50 -12.06
C ILE A 481 -0.82 -9.24 -13.38
N ARG A 482 -0.81 -8.52 -14.52
CA ARG A 482 -0.79 -9.15 -15.85
C ARG A 482 0.36 -10.15 -15.99
N ALA A 483 1.59 -9.71 -15.72
CA ALA A 483 2.76 -10.56 -15.81
C ALA A 483 2.68 -11.78 -14.86
N CYS A 484 2.16 -11.61 -13.64
CA CYS A 484 2.01 -12.71 -12.70
C CYS A 484 0.91 -13.70 -13.09
N LEU A 485 -0.23 -13.24 -13.61
CA LEU A 485 -1.28 -14.14 -14.10
C LEU A 485 -0.79 -14.94 -15.31
N GLU A 486 -0.09 -14.29 -16.25
CA GLU A 486 0.54 -14.96 -17.40
C GLU A 486 1.56 -16.03 -16.97
N ALA A 487 2.39 -15.73 -15.95
CA ALA A 487 3.36 -16.68 -15.42
C ALA A 487 2.71 -17.91 -14.76
N GLU A 488 1.53 -17.75 -14.17
CA GLU A 488 0.74 -18.85 -13.60
C GLU A 488 -0.15 -19.56 -14.64
N GLY A 489 -0.06 -19.19 -15.92
CA GLY A 489 -0.87 -19.80 -16.99
C GLY A 489 -2.34 -19.36 -16.99
N LEU A 490 -2.69 -18.31 -16.23
CA LEU A 490 -4.03 -17.72 -16.22
C LEU A 490 -4.12 -16.64 -17.30
N HIS A 491 -4.72 -16.97 -18.44
CA HIS A 491 -4.92 -16.06 -19.55
C HIS A 491 -6.14 -15.13 -19.36
N LEU A 492 -6.16 -14.39 -18.26
CA LEU A 492 -7.22 -13.42 -17.93
C LEU A 492 -6.84 -12.01 -18.37
N GLU A 493 -7.84 -11.21 -18.77
CA GLU A 493 -7.60 -9.79 -19.05
C GLU A 493 -7.30 -9.03 -17.74
N VAL A 494 -6.26 -8.21 -17.75
CA VAL A 494 -5.98 -7.26 -16.66
C VAL A 494 -6.01 -5.86 -17.26
N MET A 495 -6.95 -5.03 -16.81
CA MET A 495 -7.21 -3.75 -17.43
C MET A 495 -7.42 -2.62 -16.43
N ASN A 496 -7.12 -1.41 -16.89
CA ASN A 496 -7.45 -0.21 -16.17
C ASN A 496 -8.95 0.02 -16.13
N ILE A 497 -9.49 0.60 -15.05
CA ILE A 497 -10.91 0.99 -15.00
C ILE A 497 -11.29 1.96 -16.14
N LEU A 498 -10.34 2.76 -16.62
CA LEU A 498 -10.57 3.68 -17.73
C LEU A 498 -10.73 2.96 -19.07
N THR A 499 -9.96 1.91 -19.29
CA THR A 499 -10.10 1.07 -20.49
C THR A 499 -11.41 0.30 -20.47
N LEU A 500 -11.87 -0.11 -19.27
CA LEU A 500 -13.21 -0.69 -19.10
C LEU A 500 -14.32 0.35 -19.37
N LEU A 501 -14.18 1.58 -18.85
CA LEU A 501 -15.13 2.66 -19.12
C LEU A 501 -15.17 3.04 -20.60
N GLU A 502 -14.03 3.05 -21.29
CA GLU A 502 -13.98 3.29 -22.73
C GLU A 502 -14.78 2.22 -23.50
N LYS A 503 -14.65 0.93 -23.15
CA LYS A 503 -15.49 -0.15 -23.71
C LYS A 503 -16.99 0.06 -23.44
N ALA A 504 -17.34 0.73 -22.34
CA ALA A 504 -18.74 1.06 -22.06
C ALA A 504 -19.25 2.20 -22.96
N TYR A 505 -18.41 3.17 -23.34
CA TYR A 505 -18.84 4.34 -24.13
C TYR A 505 -18.76 4.18 -25.65
N TYR A 506 -17.99 3.18 -26.13
CA TYR A 506 -17.70 2.95 -27.55
C TYR A 506 -17.94 1.49 -27.91
#